data_AF-A0A841JMV8-F1
#
_entry.id   AF-A0A841JMV8-F1
#
_cell.length_a   1.000
_cell.length_b   1.000
_cell.length_c   1.000
_cell.angle_alpha   90.00
_cell.angle_beta   90.00
_cell.angle_gamma   90.00
#
_symmetry.space_group_name_H-M   'P 1'
#
loop_
_entity.id
_entity.type
_entity.pdbx_description
1 polymer ?
#
loop_
_entity_poly.entity_id
_entity_poly.type
_entity_poly.pdbx_seq_one_letter_code
_entity_poly.pdbx_strand_id
1 'polypeptide(L)'
;MFSYQTLNEKLFELIDAMWETATEVYWRKALFDMDARKWDWKPVEIPGYENYVQIVPDYDAEVIAAVNSYKPKELPNIGLVWASNVFEGKPVDDRTYDTWKKGFEQLSKPSNGLGFMKAPGIMTCIGLRDYLDQLQPNEREWCRDQIIGQAAGMLTRDPHDIFSIDSLHFDKNAVMYTVPLIFKLSNAEISESDVKTLIIKLLLSNIDTEPRQYLLLSISENLWHTKPQFALNCWVALFKLMDKERPKNQKRDLKDLEDEDWEEYETQPTLRQNDNSEWKKTLISEVISDTEIKVDTLSPRLEYHTCWLLDDAVRMLPVNTALDLHSDFVAAVVAVHFESLGRLREHDRDDFQESREVFKLFYARYLLSRSNGEAEKLFKQLLNRTLIQVENVNNVKIIDYIYAIIKQIISAINTWPSLTQPSEKFWFLWTELRDWILETQRAYLIPLLLLELGWNENCEDWHVLEGRKSFYKEFILKYGFNHINVAIDLLSGVGFKTFMPEAVAWVASMLTSNLAHKTKTVRLEKFVHRAFFRCGKEIKSGKLLTQNFLFVLDFLIERGSPKAYILKEEMLRYK
;
A
#
# COMPACT_ATOMS: atom_id res chain seq x y z
N MET A 1 0.05 28.75 -26.15
CA MET A 1 1.33 29.19 -26.72
C MET A 1 1.42 28.53 -28.09
N PHE A 2 1.13 29.25 -29.18
CA PHE A 2 1.26 28.70 -30.53
C PHE A 2 2.73 28.78 -30.94
N SER A 3 3.33 27.64 -31.28
CA SER A 3 4.71 27.57 -31.74
C SER A 3 4.72 27.90 -33.24
N TYR A 4 5.40 28.98 -33.61
CA TYR A 4 5.66 29.31 -35.01
C TYR A 4 6.97 28.63 -35.42
N GLN A 5 6.88 27.65 -36.33
CA GLN A 5 8.04 26.96 -36.92
C GLN A 5 8.02 27.16 -38.43
N THR A 6 9.20 27.28 -39.03
CA THR A 6 9.38 27.32 -40.49
C THR A 6 9.19 25.93 -41.08
N LEU A 7 8.39 25.81 -42.15
CA LEU A 7 8.14 24.56 -42.86
C LEU A 7 9.46 23.98 -43.40
N ASN A 8 9.71 22.69 -43.15
CA ASN A 8 10.90 21.99 -43.65
C ASN A 8 10.62 21.42 -45.06
N GLU A 9 11.09 22.12 -46.09
CA GLU A 9 10.85 21.76 -47.50
C GLU A 9 11.28 20.34 -47.84
N LYS A 10 12.43 19.87 -47.32
CA LYS A 10 12.94 18.51 -47.57
C LYS A 10 12.02 17.41 -47.02
N LEU A 11 11.29 17.70 -45.94
CA LEU A 11 10.35 16.74 -45.37
C LEU A 11 9.10 16.61 -46.25
N PHE A 12 8.66 17.70 -46.87
CA PHE A 12 7.54 17.67 -47.80
C PHE A 12 7.91 17.03 -49.14
N GLU A 13 9.15 17.20 -49.64
CA GLU A 13 9.65 16.46 -50.80
C GLU A 13 9.55 14.93 -50.60
N LEU A 14 9.87 14.46 -49.38
CA LEU A 14 9.73 13.05 -49.03
C LEU A 14 8.26 12.61 -48.96
N ILE A 15 7.39 13.43 -48.35
CA ILE A 15 5.94 13.15 -48.29
C ILE A 15 5.33 13.14 -49.70
N ASP A 16 5.76 14.03 -50.58
CA ASP A 16 5.30 14.10 -51.97
C ASP A 16 5.70 12.83 -52.75
N ALA A 17 6.92 12.34 -52.57
CA ALA A 17 7.35 11.04 -53.13
C ALA A 17 6.54 9.85 -52.56
N MET A 18 6.12 9.92 -51.29
CA MET A 18 5.24 8.90 -50.70
C MET A 18 3.82 8.95 -51.29
N TRP A 19 3.30 10.14 -51.59
CA TRP A 19 2.01 10.30 -52.27
C TRP A 19 1.99 9.71 -53.68
N GLU A 20 3.09 9.83 -54.44
CA GLU A 20 3.19 9.27 -55.80
C GLU A 20 3.05 7.75 -55.85
N THR A 21 3.40 7.07 -54.76
CA THR A 21 3.35 5.60 -54.64
C THR A 21 2.13 5.11 -53.85
N ALA A 22 1.29 6.00 -53.34
CA ALA A 22 0.22 5.66 -52.41
C ALA A 22 -1.03 5.13 -53.11
N THR A 23 -1.12 3.80 -53.25
CA THR A 23 -2.29 3.12 -53.82
C THR A 23 -3.24 2.56 -52.75
N GLU A 24 -2.72 2.14 -51.59
CA GLU A 24 -3.52 1.55 -50.51
C GLU A 24 -4.27 2.59 -49.66
N VAL A 25 -5.51 2.27 -49.28
CA VAL A 25 -6.41 3.18 -48.53
C VAL A 25 -5.84 3.54 -47.14
N TYR A 26 -5.30 2.57 -46.41
CA TYR A 26 -4.74 2.81 -45.07
C TYR A 26 -3.42 3.58 -45.12
N TRP A 27 -2.62 3.37 -46.18
CA TRP A 27 -1.40 4.15 -46.39
C TRP A 27 -1.73 5.61 -46.76
N ARG A 28 -2.71 5.83 -47.64
CA ARG A 28 -3.22 7.18 -47.92
C ARG A 28 -3.77 7.86 -46.66
N LYS A 29 -4.49 7.14 -45.80
CA LYS A 29 -4.93 7.67 -44.50
C LYS A 29 -3.75 8.17 -43.65
N ALA A 30 -2.69 7.37 -43.52
CA ALA A 30 -1.51 7.77 -42.77
C ALA A 30 -0.85 9.03 -43.37
N LEU A 31 -0.79 9.13 -44.70
CA LEU A 31 -0.26 10.31 -45.38
C LEU A 31 -1.12 11.56 -45.17
N PHE A 32 -2.46 11.44 -45.17
CA PHE A 32 -3.36 12.53 -44.78
C PHE A 32 -3.15 12.96 -43.32
N ASP A 33 -2.91 12.02 -42.41
CA ASP A 33 -2.63 12.30 -41.00
C ASP A 33 -1.26 13.00 -40.81
N MET A 34 -0.30 12.76 -41.70
CA MET A 34 1.05 13.33 -41.64
C MET A 34 1.19 14.67 -42.39
N ASP A 35 0.44 14.86 -43.48
CA ASP A 35 0.56 16.02 -44.35
C ASP A 35 -0.39 17.15 -43.94
N ALA A 36 0.10 18.05 -43.08
CA ALA A 36 -0.65 19.21 -42.61
C ALA A 36 -1.17 20.13 -43.75
N ARG A 37 -0.61 20.04 -44.98
CA ARG A 37 -1.10 20.79 -46.15
C ARG A 37 -2.45 20.28 -46.65
N LYS A 38 -2.85 19.08 -46.22
CA LYS A 38 -4.11 18.40 -46.57
C LYS A 38 -5.14 18.46 -45.45
N TRP A 39 -4.94 19.31 -44.45
CA TRP A 39 -5.88 19.48 -43.34
C TRP A 39 -6.86 20.61 -43.64
N ASP A 40 -8.07 20.47 -43.13
CA ASP A 40 -9.15 21.43 -43.29
C ASP A 40 -9.77 21.82 -41.94
N TRP A 41 -10.42 22.98 -41.91
CA TRP A 41 -11.03 23.57 -40.72
C TRP A 41 -12.51 23.26 -40.71
N LYS A 42 -12.93 22.35 -39.83
CA LYS A 42 -14.34 21.92 -39.73
C LYS A 42 -14.93 22.33 -38.39
N PRO A 43 -16.22 22.74 -38.32
CA PRO A 43 -16.87 23.00 -37.05
C PRO A 43 -16.94 21.72 -36.21
N VAL A 44 -16.89 21.87 -34.88
CA VAL A 44 -17.01 20.74 -33.94
C VAL A 44 -18.48 20.35 -33.79
N GLU A 45 -18.84 19.15 -34.23
CA GLU A 45 -20.20 18.59 -34.14
C GLU A 45 -20.46 17.88 -32.80
N ILE A 46 -19.97 18.45 -31.69
CA ILE A 46 -20.16 17.91 -30.33
C ILE A 46 -21.04 18.91 -29.55
N PRO A 47 -22.17 18.46 -28.95
CA PRO A 47 -23.03 19.32 -28.16
C PRO A 47 -22.27 20.07 -27.05
N GLY A 48 -22.43 21.39 -26.98
CA GLY A 48 -21.73 22.29 -26.04
C GLY A 48 -20.42 22.90 -26.55
N TYR A 49 -19.97 22.53 -27.77
CA TYR A 49 -18.76 23.03 -28.41
C TYR A 49 -19.02 23.68 -29.78
N GLU A 50 -20.24 24.18 -30.01
CA GLU A 50 -20.69 24.66 -31.33
C GLU A 50 -19.88 25.86 -31.86
N ASN A 51 -19.20 26.60 -30.98
CA ASN A 51 -18.33 27.73 -31.32
C ASN A 51 -16.86 27.34 -31.57
N TYR A 52 -16.53 26.05 -31.56
CA TYR A 52 -15.17 25.55 -31.75
C TYR A 52 -14.97 25.03 -33.17
N VAL A 53 -13.76 25.22 -33.68
CA VAL A 53 -13.28 24.63 -34.94
C VAL A 53 -12.23 23.57 -34.63
N GLN A 54 -12.30 22.45 -35.31
CA GLN A 54 -11.29 21.40 -35.28
C GLN A 54 -10.51 21.41 -36.60
N ILE A 55 -9.20 21.21 -36.50
CA ILE A 55 -8.34 20.99 -37.66
C ILE A 55 -8.24 19.47 -37.84
N VAL A 56 -8.72 18.99 -38.98
CA VAL A 56 -8.78 17.55 -39.27
C VAL A 56 -8.25 17.28 -40.68
N PRO A 57 -7.67 16.10 -40.94
CA PRO A 57 -7.27 15.73 -42.30
C PRO A 57 -8.48 15.71 -43.25
N ASP A 58 -8.31 16.28 -44.44
CA ASP A 58 -9.34 16.28 -45.49
C ASP A 58 -9.20 15.04 -46.38
N TYR A 59 -9.61 13.90 -45.81
CA TYR A 59 -9.55 12.59 -46.45
C TYR A 59 -10.35 12.56 -47.76
N ASP A 60 -9.85 11.79 -48.74
CA ASP A 60 -10.64 11.47 -49.94
C ASP A 60 -11.81 10.51 -49.62
N ALA A 61 -12.75 10.40 -50.57
CA ALA A 61 -13.99 9.64 -50.37
C ALA A 61 -13.77 8.16 -50.03
N GLU A 62 -12.70 7.54 -50.52
CA GLU A 62 -12.39 6.13 -50.25
C GLU A 62 -11.82 5.95 -48.84
N VAL A 63 -10.95 6.86 -48.41
CA VAL A 63 -10.44 6.89 -47.04
C VAL A 63 -11.58 7.19 -46.05
N ILE A 64 -12.47 8.14 -46.36
CA ILE A 64 -13.67 8.41 -45.56
C ILE A 64 -14.53 7.16 -45.43
N ALA A 65 -14.79 6.45 -46.54
CA ALA A 65 -15.57 5.21 -46.52
C ALA A 65 -14.90 4.13 -45.65
N ALA A 66 -13.57 3.97 -45.72
CA ALA A 66 -12.84 3.01 -44.89
C ALA A 66 -12.84 3.39 -43.41
N VAL A 67 -12.63 4.67 -43.07
CA VAL A 67 -12.69 5.17 -41.69
C VAL A 67 -14.11 4.99 -41.12
N ASN A 68 -15.15 5.34 -41.88
CA ASN A 68 -16.55 5.19 -41.46
C ASN A 68 -17.00 3.72 -41.40
N SER A 69 -16.35 2.81 -42.15
CA SER A 69 -16.59 1.37 -42.06
C SER A 69 -16.02 0.76 -40.78
N TYR A 70 -15.06 1.45 -40.14
CA TYR A 70 -14.49 1.01 -38.88
C TYR A 70 -15.51 1.20 -37.75
N LYS A 71 -16.13 0.10 -37.33
CA LYS A 71 -16.87 0.06 -36.07
C LYS A 71 -15.84 -0.17 -34.96
N PRO A 72 -15.64 0.78 -34.03
CA PRO A 72 -14.79 0.51 -32.87
C PRO A 72 -15.33 -0.75 -32.18
N LYS A 73 -14.42 -1.67 -31.81
CA LYS A 73 -14.80 -2.82 -30.99
C LYS A 73 -15.47 -2.26 -29.73
N GLU A 74 -16.70 -2.70 -29.44
CA GLU A 74 -17.38 -2.33 -28.20
C GLU A 74 -16.46 -2.67 -27.02
N LEU A 75 -15.96 -1.62 -26.36
CA LEU A 75 -15.27 -1.76 -25.09
C LEU A 75 -16.33 -2.11 -24.05
N PRO A 76 -16.08 -3.09 -23.17
CA PRO A 76 -17.03 -3.42 -22.12
C PRO A 76 -17.23 -2.19 -21.21
N ASN A 77 -18.48 -1.72 -21.09
CA ASN A 77 -18.86 -0.65 -20.16
C ASN A 77 -18.51 -1.01 -18.70
N ILE A 78 -18.48 -2.30 -18.38
CA ILE A 78 -18.04 -2.87 -17.11
C ILE A 78 -16.82 -3.75 -17.42
N GLY A 79 -15.69 -3.09 -17.66
CA GLY A 79 -14.41 -3.71 -18.00
C GLY A 79 -13.38 -3.57 -16.87
N LEU A 80 -12.11 -3.75 -17.24
CA LEU A 80 -10.96 -3.68 -16.33
C LEU A 80 -10.99 -2.46 -15.39
N VAL A 81 -11.29 -1.26 -15.88
CA VAL A 81 -11.23 -0.03 -15.06
C VAL A 81 -12.23 -0.05 -13.90
N TRP A 82 -13.49 -0.40 -14.18
CA TRP A 82 -14.51 -0.51 -13.13
C TRP A 82 -14.14 -1.62 -12.14
N ALA A 83 -13.76 -2.79 -12.67
CA ALA A 83 -13.42 -3.95 -11.85
C ALA A 83 -12.22 -3.67 -10.93
N SER A 84 -11.14 -3.07 -11.44
CA SER A 84 -9.96 -2.70 -10.66
C SER A 84 -10.30 -1.68 -9.57
N ASN A 85 -11.09 -0.65 -9.87
CA ASN A 85 -11.50 0.33 -8.86
C ASN A 85 -12.33 -0.32 -7.74
N VAL A 86 -13.27 -1.21 -8.07
CA VAL A 86 -14.07 -1.95 -7.07
C VAL A 86 -13.20 -2.92 -6.25
N PHE A 87 -12.27 -3.62 -6.90
CA PHE A 87 -11.36 -4.55 -6.23
C PHE A 87 -10.47 -3.83 -5.22
N GLU A 88 -9.89 -2.69 -5.60
CA GLU A 88 -9.02 -1.85 -4.75
C GLU A 88 -9.80 -1.00 -3.73
N GLY A 89 -11.14 -1.05 -3.74
CA GLY A 89 -11.98 -0.28 -2.82
C GLY A 89 -11.99 1.23 -3.10
N LYS A 90 -11.63 1.65 -4.32
CA LYS A 90 -11.75 3.03 -4.78
C LYS A 90 -13.22 3.42 -4.95
N PRO A 91 -13.58 4.70 -4.77
CA PRO A 91 -14.94 5.16 -5.00
C PRO A 91 -15.35 4.95 -6.46
N VAL A 92 -16.51 4.34 -6.67
CA VAL A 92 -17.16 4.17 -7.98
C VAL A 92 -18.62 4.59 -7.85
N ASP A 93 -19.20 5.09 -8.94
CA ASP A 93 -20.57 5.63 -8.95
C ASP A 93 -21.65 4.56 -8.69
N ASP A 94 -21.40 3.31 -9.13
CA ASP A 94 -22.33 2.20 -8.96
C ASP A 94 -21.58 0.90 -8.58
N ARG A 95 -21.78 0.48 -7.33
CA ARG A 95 -21.24 -0.76 -6.73
C ARG A 95 -22.39 -1.67 -6.30
N THR A 96 -23.10 -2.23 -7.27
CA THR A 96 -24.24 -3.14 -7.07
C THR A 96 -24.02 -4.50 -7.74
N TYR A 97 -24.75 -5.52 -7.27
CA TYR A 97 -24.77 -6.84 -7.90
C TYR A 97 -25.30 -6.78 -9.34
N ASP A 98 -26.29 -5.94 -9.63
CA ASP A 98 -26.82 -5.78 -11.00
C ASP A 98 -25.76 -5.27 -11.98
N THR A 99 -24.90 -4.35 -11.52
CA THR A 99 -23.79 -3.86 -12.34
C THR A 99 -22.69 -4.90 -12.48
N TRP A 100 -22.38 -5.66 -11.44
CA TRP A 100 -21.50 -6.81 -11.57
C TRP A 100 -22.04 -7.86 -12.56
N LYS A 101 -23.34 -8.18 -12.50
CA LYS A 101 -24.01 -9.17 -13.33
C LYS A 101 -23.94 -8.84 -14.82
N LYS A 102 -24.13 -7.57 -15.17
CA LYS A 102 -23.93 -7.08 -16.55
C LYS A 102 -22.51 -7.36 -17.05
N GLY A 103 -21.50 -7.19 -16.20
CA GLY A 103 -20.11 -7.54 -16.53
C GLY A 103 -19.92 -9.04 -16.73
N PHE A 104 -20.46 -9.87 -15.82
CA PHE A 104 -20.48 -11.32 -15.97
C PHE A 104 -21.13 -11.79 -17.28
N GLU A 105 -22.29 -11.23 -17.65
CA GLU A 105 -23.01 -11.56 -18.88
C GLU A 105 -22.21 -11.17 -20.15
N GLN A 106 -21.40 -10.12 -20.09
CA GLN A 106 -20.50 -9.74 -21.18
C GLN A 106 -19.31 -10.70 -21.30
N LEU A 107 -18.76 -11.16 -20.18
CA LEU A 107 -17.64 -12.10 -20.14
C LEU A 107 -18.02 -13.52 -20.52
N SER A 108 -19.27 -13.91 -20.23
CA SER A 108 -19.80 -15.23 -20.57
C SER A 108 -20.09 -15.42 -22.06
N LYS A 109 -20.12 -14.33 -22.85
CA LYS A 109 -20.34 -14.40 -24.30
C LYS A 109 -19.00 -14.61 -25.03
N PRO A 110 -18.92 -15.52 -26.02
CA PRO A 110 -17.75 -15.62 -26.88
C PRO A 110 -17.59 -14.30 -27.64
N SER A 111 -16.48 -13.60 -27.42
CA SER A 111 -16.27 -12.26 -27.99
C SER A 111 -14.90 -12.12 -28.63
N ASN A 112 -14.88 -11.59 -29.87
CA ASN A 112 -13.69 -11.28 -30.67
C ASN A 112 -12.97 -9.98 -30.23
N GLY A 113 -13.14 -9.57 -28.96
CA GLY A 113 -12.58 -8.34 -28.37
C GLY A 113 -11.14 -8.47 -27.87
N LEU A 114 -10.53 -7.35 -27.47
CA LEU A 114 -9.21 -7.32 -26.82
C LEU A 114 -9.29 -8.03 -25.45
N GLY A 115 -8.70 -9.22 -25.34
CA GLY A 115 -8.82 -10.09 -24.17
C GLY A 115 -8.35 -9.47 -22.85
N PHE A 116 -7.39 -8.54 -22.89
CA PHE A 116 -6.84 -7.91 -21.68
C PHE A 116 -7.78 -6.90 -21.00
N MET A 117 -8.81 -6.39 -21.69
CA MET A 117 -9.78 -5.43 -21.13
C MET A 117 -10.90 -6.10 -20.32
N LYS A 118 -10.90 -7.43 -20.25
CA LYS A 118 -12.01 -8.25 -19.74
C LYS A 118 -11.91 -8.61 -18.25
N ALA A 119 -10.72 -8.65 -17.66
CA ALA A 119 -10.49 -8.86 -16.21
C ALA A 119 -11.37 -9.94 -15.51
N PRO A 120 -11.53 -11.16 -16.07
CA PRO A 120 -12.38 -12.19 -15.50
C PRO A 120 -11.98 -12.63 -14.08
N GLY A 121 -10.69 -12.61 -13.75
CA GLY A 121 -10.19 -12.92 -12.41
C GLY A 121 -10.62 -11.88 -11.38
N ILE A 122 -10.49 -10.59 -11.69
CA ILE A 122 -10.98 -9.50 -10.83
C ILE A 122 -12.50 -9.58 -10.66
N MET A 123 -13.24 -9.78 -11.75
CA MET A 123 -14.71 -9.91 -11.70
C MET A 123 -15.13 -11.08 -10.82
N THR A 124 -14.43 -12.21 -10.89
CA THR A 124 -14.69 -13.36 -10.04
C THR A 124 -14.40 -13.07 -8.57
N CYS A 125 -13.29 -12.40 -8.28
CA CYS A 125 -12.97 -11.97 -6.91
C CYS A 125 -14.10 -11.12 -6.33
N ILE A 126 -14.60 -10.14 -7.09
CA ILE A 126 -15.70 -9.27 -6.66
C ILE A 126 -16.96 -10.11 -6.40
N GLY A 127 -17.30 -11.04 -7.30
CA GLY A 127 -18.46 -11.91 -7.14
C GLY A 127 -18.41 -12.72 -5.84
N LEU A 128 -17.31 -13.42 -5.58
CA LEU A 128 -17.15 -14.26 -4.39
C LEU A 128 -16.91 -13.49 -3.09
N ARG A 129 -16.30 -12.30 -3.16
CA ARG A 129 -15.99 -11.46 -1.99
C ARG A 129 -17.18 -10.60 -1.57
N ASP A 130 -17.84 -9.95 -2.52
CA ASP A 130 -18.82 -8.88 -2.25
C ASP A 130 -20.27 -9.36 -2.46
N TYR A 131 -20.51 -10.34 -3.33
CA TYR A 131 -21.87 -10.71 -3.77
C TYR A 131 -22.21 -12.19 -3.66
N LEU A 132 -21.44 -12.98 -2.88
CA LEU A 132 -21.58 -14.44 -2.79
C LEU A 132 -23.03 -14.91 -2.56
N ASP A 133 -23.74 -14.24 -1.65
CA ASP A 133 -25.13 -14.57 -1.29
C ASP A 133 -26.15 -14.26 -2.39
N GLN A 134 -25.78 -13.42 -3.35
CA GLN A 134 -26.62 -13.01 -4.49
C GLN A 134 -26.35 -13.83 -5.76
N LEU A 135 -25.20 -14.53 -5.81
CA LEU A 135 -24.79 -15.31 -6.97
C LEU A 135 -25.74 -16.49 -7.25
N GLN A 136 -26.16 -16.61 -8.51
CA GLN A 136 -26.89 -17.76 -9.02
C GLN A 136 -25.98 -18.98 -9.21
N PRO A 137 -26.51 -20.22 -9.28
CA PRO A 137 -25.69 -21.43 -9.40
C PRO A 137 -24.73 -21.43 -10.61
N ASN A 138 -25.17 -20.92 -11.77
CA ASN A 138 -24.33 -20.79 -12.97
C ASN A 138 -23.21 -19.74 -12.79
N GLU A 139 -23.48 -18.67 -12.05
CA GLU A 139 -22.51 -17.62 -11.73
C GLU A 139 -21.44 -18.16 -10.77
N ARG A 140 -21.84 -18.97 -9.77
CA ARG A 140 -20.92 -19.63 -8.84
C ARG A 140 -20.01 -20.63 -9.55
N GLU A 141 -20.57 -21.44 -10.44
CA GLU A 141 -19.82 -22.38 -11.27
C GLU A 141 -18.81 -21.66 -12.15
N TRP A 142 -19.22 -20.58 -12.83
CA TRP A 142 -18.29 -19.78 -13.63
C TRP A 142 -17.15 -19.21 -12.78
N CYS A 143 -17.46 -18.64 -11.61
CA CYS A 143 -16.45 -18.12 -10.69
C CYS A 143 -15.45 -19.21 -10.27
N ARG A 144 -15.94 -20.40 -9.88
CA ARG A 144 -15.10 -21.53 -9.52
C ARG A 144 -14.13 -21.89 -10.65
N ASP A 145 -14.66 -22.12 -11.84
CA ASP A 145 -13.89 -22.63 -12.98
C ASP A 145 -12.85 -21.61 -13.45
N GLN A 146 -13.20 -20.31 -13.45
CA GLN A 146 -12.27 -19.24 -13.79
C GLN A 146 -11.08 -19.18 -12.83
N ILE A 147 -11.31 -19.22 -11.51
CA ILE A 147 -10.21 -19.13 -10.55
C ILE A 147 -9.34 -20.37 -10.56
N ILE A 148 -9.93 -21.57 -10.58
CA ILE A 148 -9.17 -22.82 -10.62
C ILE A 148 -8.33 -22.87 -11.90
N GLY A 149 -8.91 -22.55 -13.05
CA GLY A 149 -8.22 -22.55 -14.33
C GLY A 149 -7.06 -21.54 -14.38
N GLN A 150 -7.30 -20.29 -13.96
CA GLN A 150 -6.28 -19.25 -13.98
C GLN A 150 -5.16 -19.52 -12.97
N ALA A 151 -5.49 -19.94 -11.75
CA ALA A 151 -4.52 -20.26 -10.72
C ALA A 151 -3.67 -21.50 -11.09
N ALA A 152 -4.28 -22.54 -11.67
CA ALA A 152 -3.54 -23.68 -12.20
C ALA A 152 -2.60 -23.27 -13.34
N GLY A 153 -3.04 -22.37 -14.22
CA GLY A 153 -2.22 -21.81 -15.29
C GLY A 153 -0.96 -21.08 -14.80
N MET A 154 -1.00 -20.48 -13.60
CA MET A 154 0.17 -19.85 -12.99
C MET A 154 1.26 -20.85 -12.58
N LEU A 155 0.89 -22.09 -12.26
CA LEU A 155 1.86 -23.15 -11.93
C LEU A 155 2.63 -23.66 -13.16
N THR A 156 2.10 -23.45 -14.36
CA THR A 156 2.63 -23.99 -15.61
C THR A 156 3.32 -22.95 -16.50
N ARG A 157 3.29 -21.66 -16.12
CA ARG A 157 3.78 -20.57 -16.96
C ARG A 157 5.31 -20.48 -16.97
N ASP A 158 5.89 -20.29 -18.15
CA ASP A 158 7.33 -20.03 -18.33
C ASP A 158 7.68 -18.63 -17.78
N PRO A 159 8.68 -18.49 -16.88
CA PRO A 159 9.11 -17.21 -16.34
C PRO A 159 9.68 -16.27 -17.42
N HIS A 160 10.09 -16.79 -18.58
CA HIS A 160 10.66 -16.00 -19.67
C HIS A 160 9.61 -15.38 -20.59
N ASP A 161 8.32 -15.73 -20.41
CA ASP A 161 7.21 -15.16 -21.18
C ASP A 161 6.69 -13.86 -20.55
N ILE A 162 7.59 -12.87 -20.46
CA ILE A 162 7.36 -11.52 -19.90
C ILE A 162 6.57 -10.65 -20.89
N PHE A 163 6.58 -10.99 -22.18
CA PHE A 163 5.97 -10.20 -23.26
C PHE A 163 4.59 -10.68 -23.72
N SER A 164 4.06 -11.81 -23.22
CA SER A 164 2.67 -12.14 -23.50
C SER A 164 1.73 -11.20 -22.73
N ILE A 165 1.17 -10.24 -23.47
CA ILE A 165 0.02 -9.42 -23.08
C ILE A 165 -1.24 -10.31 -23.11
N ASP A 166 -1.17 -11.43 -22.41
CA ASP A 166 -2.34 -12.28 -22.20
C ASP A 166 -3.19 -11.71 -21.07
N SER A 167 -4.49 -11.95 -21.20
CA SER A 167 -5.55 -11.49 -20.29
C SER A 167 -5.29 -11.67 -18.79
N LEU A 168 -4.39 -12.58 -18.41
CA LEU A 168 -4.03 -12.87 -17.02
C LEU A 168 -3.17 -11.80 -16.33
N HIS A 169 -2.46 -10.92 -17.05
CA HIS A 169 -1.48 -10.02 -16.39
C HIS A 169 -2.14 -9.12 -15.34
N PHE A 170 -3.34 -8.61 -15.64
CA PHE A 170 -4.10 -7.75 -14.73
C PHE A 170 -4.91 -8.53 -13.67
N ASP A 171 -5.14 -9.82 -13.88
CA ASP A 171 -5.96 -10.65 -13.00
C ASP A 171 -5.14 -11.34 -11.88
N LYS A 172 -3.81 -11.42 -12.00
CA LYS A 172 -2.97 -12.26 -11.12
C LYS A 172 -3.23 -12.04 -9.63
N ASN A 173 -3.26 -10.78 -9.20
CA ASN A 173 -3.46 -10.39 -7.81
C ASN A 173 -4.82 -10.83 -7.29
N ALA A 174 -5.88 -10.54 -8.04
CA ALA A 174 -7.24 -10.90 -7.66
C ALA A 174 -7.44 -12.42 -7.65
N VAL A 175 -6.87 -13.14 -8.63
CA VAL A 175 -6.92 -14.61 -8.65
C VAL A 175 -6.26 -15.19 -7.41
N MET A 176 -5.03 -14.78 -7.08
CA MET A 176 -4.32 -15.26 -5.89
C MET A 176 -5.07 -14.97 -4.58
N TYR A 177 -5.68 -13.79 -4.46
CA TYR A 177 -6.54 -13.47 -3.33
C TYR A 177 -7.79 -14.36 -3.29
N THR A 178 -8.33 -14.76 -4.45
CA THR A 178 -9.60 -15.51 -4.52
C THR A 178 -9.44 -17.01 -4.30
N VAL A 179 -8.27 -17.60 -4.54
CA VAL A 179 -8.10 -19.06 -4.39
C VAL A 179 -8.56 -19.56 -3.01
N PRO A 180 -8.16 -18.97 -1.86
CA PRO A 180 -8.67 -19.40 -0.55
C PRO A 180 -10.17 -19.13 -0.34
N LEU A 181 -10.75 -18.13 -1.03
CA LEU A 181 -12.18 -17.81 -0.95
C LEU A 181 -13.08 -18.89 -1.56
N ILE A 182 -12.53 -19.77 -2.41
CA ILE A 182 -13.28 -20.87 -3.02
C ILE A 182 -13.94 -21.76 -1.96
N PHE A 183 -13.34 -21.91 -0.77
CA PHE A 183 -13.95 -22.66 0.34
C PHE A 183 -15.25 -22.06 0.90
N LYS A 184 -15.66 -20.86 0.47
CA LYS A 184 -16.98 -20.30 0.77
C LYS A 184 -18.09 -20.90 -0.10
N LEU A 185 -17.74 -21.54 -1.21
CA LEU A 185 -18.68 -22.35 -2.01
C LEU A 185 -19.00 -23.66 -1.28
N SER A 186 -20.14 -24.27 -1.60
CA SER A 186 -20.58 -25.51 -0.97
C SER A 186 -19.73 -26.71 -1.40
N ASN A 187 -19.70 -27.76 -0.58
CA ASN A 187 -18.95 -28.99 -0.86
C ASN A 187 -19.47 -29.76 -2.10
N ALA A 188 -20.68 -29.47 -2.57
CA ALA A 188 -21.17 -30.01 -3.84
C ALA A 188 -20.58 -29.28 -5.06
N GLU A 189 -20.11 -28.04 -4.87
CA GLU A 189 -19.57 -27.20 -5.94
C GLU A 189 -18.07 -27.40 -6.13
N ILE A 190 -17.33 -27.87 -5.11
CA ILE A 190 -15.86 -27.97 -5.14
C ILE A 190 -15.34 -29.33 -4.69
N SER A 191 -14.22 -29.75 -5.29
CA SER A 191 -13.40 -30.84 -4.76
C SER A 191 -12.41 -30.27 -3.73
N GLU A 192 -12.68 -30.48 -2.44
CA GLU A 192 -11.85 -29.92 -1.37
C GLU A 192 -10.38 -30.34 -1.49
N SER A 193 -10.10 -31.60 -1.84
CA SER A 193 -8.73 -32.10 -2.00
C SER A 193 -7.99 -31.39 -3.14
N ASP A 194 -8.67 -31.08 -4.24
CA ASP A 194 -8.06 -30.43 -5.39
C ASP A 194 -7.75 -28.96 -5.09
N VAL A 195 -8.67 -28.27 -4.41
CA VAL A 195 -8.47 -26.88 -3.96
C VAL A 195 -7.32 -26.81 -2.95
N LYS A 196 -7.28 -27.72 -1.96
CA LYS A 196 -6.16 -27.80 -1.02
C LYS A 196 -4.84 -28.04 -1.74
N THR A 197 -4.81 -28.98 -2.69
CA THR A 197 -3.63 -29.28 -3.52
C THR A 197 -3.16 -28.05 -4.29
N LEU A 198 -4.09 -27.30 -4.88
CA LEU A 198 -3.79 -26.07 -5.62
C LEU A 198 -3.16 -25.02 -4.70
N ILE A 199 -3.76 -24.75 -3.54
CA ILE A 199 -3.25 -23.75 -2.58
C ILE A 199 -1.83 -24.09 -2.12
N ILE A 200 -1.57 -25.33 -1.69
CA ILE A 200 -0.24 -25.71 -1.21
C ILE A 200 0.79 -25.70 -2.35
N LYS A 201 0.41 -26.10 -3.57
CA LYS A 201 1.30 -25.98 -4.73
C LYS A 201 1.64 -24.53 -5.03
N LEU A 202 0.67 -23.62 -5.02
CA LEU A 202 0.93 -22.18 -5.22
C LEU A 202 1.86 -21.63 -4.13
N LEU A 203 1.65 -22.03 -2.87
CA LEU A 203 2.49 -21.62 -1.75
C LEU A 203 3.95 -22.08 -1.88
N LEU A 204 4.16 -23.31 -2.37
CA LEU A 204 5.49 -23.92 -2.56
C LEU A 204 6.14 -23.59 -3.91
N SER A 205 5.43 -22.89 -4.80
CA SER A 205 5.90 -22.49 -6.13
C SER A 205 6.56 -21.11 -6.11
N ASN A 206 7.45 -20.88 -7.06
CA ASN A 206 8.05 -19.57 -7.30
C ASN A 206 7.10 -18.72 -8.15
N ILE A 207 6.22 -17.97 -7.48
CA ILE A 207 5.29 -17.01 -8.09
C ILE A 207 5.85 -15.62 -7.87
N ASP A 208 5.62 -14.71 -8.82
CA ASP A 208 5.90 -13.28 -8.69
C ASP A 208 5.52 -12.75 -7.29
N THR A 209 6.39 -11.90 -6.74
CA THR A 209 6.29 -11.40 -5.35
C THR A 209 4.93 -10.77 -5.05
N GLU A 210 4.39 -9.98 -5.96
CA GLU A 210 3.14 -9.25 -5.74
C GLU A 210 1.91 -10.19 -5.68
N PRO A 211 1.61 -11.03 -6.69
CA PRO A 211 0.55 -12.03 -6.59
C PRO A 211 0.68 -12.95 -5.37
N ARG A 212 1.92 -13.34 -5.02
CA ARG A 212 2.19 -14.14 -3.82
C ARG A 212 1.70 -13.44 -2.55
N GLN A 213 1.93 -12.13 -2.40
CA GLN A 213 1.43 -11.38 -1.25
C GLN A 213 -0.11 -11.41 -1.13
N TYR A 214 -0.84 -11.37 -2.25
CA TYR A 214 -2.30 -11.50 -2.25
C TYR A 214 -2.79 -12.89 -1.82
N LEU A 215 -2.07 -13.95 -2.19
CA LEU A 215 -2.36 -15.31 -1.69
C LEU A 215 -2.17 -15.37 -0.16
N LEU A 216 -1.05 -14.88 0.35
CA LEU A 216 -0.72 -14.91 1.78
C LEU A 216 -1.72 -14.06 2.60
N LEU A 217 -2.11 -12.90 2.07
CA LEU A 217 -3.14 -12.05 2.67
C LEU A 217 -4.48 -12.79 2.75
N SER A 218 -4.92 -13.43 1.67
CA SER A 218 -6.17 -14.18 1.68
C SER A 218 -6.13 -15.40 2.59
N ILE A 219 -4.97 -16.05 2.73
CA ILE A 219 -4.79 -17.11 3.73
C ILE A 219 -5.00 -16.53 5.14
N SER A 220 -4.34 -15.42 5.47
CA SER A 220 -4.46 -14.72 6.77
C SER A 220 -5.92 -14.31 7.07
N GLU A 221 -6.61 -13.72 6.10
CA GLU A 221 -7.94 -13.13 6.27
C GLU A 221 -9.11 -14.12 6.10
N ASN A 222 -8.93 -15.23 5.38
CA ASN A 222 -10.04 -16.11 5.01
C ASN A 222 -9.78 -17.58 5.37
N LEU A 223 -8.62 -18.13 5.02
CA LEU A 223 -8.38 -19.58 5.15
C LEU A 223 -8.38 -20.04 6.61
N TRP A 224 -7.85 -19.23 7.53
CA TRP A 224 -7.89 -19.55 8.97
C TRP A 224 -9.31 -19.65 9.52
N HIS A 225 -10.27 -18.92 8.94
CA HIS A 225 -11.66 -18.98 9.36
C HIS A 225 -12.42 -20.15 8.74
N THR A 226 -12.16 -20.47 7.46
CA THR A 226 -12.87 -21.52 6.74
C THR A 226 -12.30 -22.92 6.97
N LYS A 227 -10.96 -23.04 7.06
CA LYS A 227 -10.22 -24.31 7.17
C LYS A 227 -8.99 -24.14 8.10
N PRO A 228 -9.18 -23.94 9.41
CA PRO A 228 -8.10 -23.62 10.36
C PRO A 228 -6.98 -24.67 10.42
N GLN A 229 -7.32 -25.97 10.44
CA GLN A 229 -6.32 -27.03 10.48
C GLN A 229 -5.46 -27.07 9.21
N PHE A 230 -6.08 -26.89 8.04
CA PHE A 230 -5.37 -26.82 6.78
C PHE A 230 -4.49 -25.56 6.69
N ALA A 231 -4.97 -24.41 7.18
CA ALA A 231 -4.17 -23.19 7.26
C ALA A 231 -2.93 -23.38 8.15
N LEU A 232 -3.10 -24.02 9.31
CA LEU A 232 -1.99 -24.40 10.19
C LEU A 232 -1.01 -25.33 9.49
N ASN A 233 -1.50 -26.37 8.82
CA ASN A 233 -0.64 -27.30 8.07
C ASN A 233 0.14 -26.60 6.94
N CYS A 234 -0.49 -25.66 6.22
CA CYS A 234 0.18 -24.81 5.23
C CYS A 234 1.27 -23.94 5.85
N TRP A 235 1.00 -23.34 7.01
CA TRP A 235 1.98 -22.55 7.75
C TRP A 235 3.17 -23.40 8.22
N VAL A 236 2.92 -24.60 8.75
CA VAL A 236 3.96 -25.57 9.14
C VAL A 236 4.78 -26.05 7.93
N ALA A 237 4.14 -26.20 6.76
CA ALA A 237 4.83 -26.59 5.53
C ALA A 237 5.91 -25.58 5.11
N LEU A 238 5.71 -24.28 5.37
CA LEU A 238 6.73 -23.26 5.13
C LEU A 238 7.98 -23.48 5.99
N PHE A 239 7.83 -23.87 7.25
CA PHE A 239 8.99 -24.19 8.11
C PHE A 239 9.72 -25.44 7.64
N LYS A 240 8.99 -26.50 7.24
CA LYS A 240 9.59 -27.68 6.64
C LYS A 240 10.38 -27.33 5.37
N LEU A 241 9.86 -26.39 4.55
CA LEU A 241 10.57 -25.88 3.39
C LEU A 241 11.80 -25.05 3.78
N MET A 242 11.71 -24.17 4.77
CA MET A 242 12.85 -23.42 5.29
C MET A 242 13.97 -24.35 5.77
N ASP A 243 13.65 -25.38 6.54
CA ASP A 243 14.64 -26.34 7.04
C ASP A 243 15.28 -27.15 5.90
N LYS A 244 14.50 -27.46 4.85
CA LYS A 244 15.00 -28.14 3.65
C LYS A 244 15.97 -27.25 2.85
N GLU A 245 15.71 -25.96 2.79
CA GLU A 245 16.49 -24.98 2.02
C GLU A 245 17.71 -24.44 2.81
N ARG A 246 17.68 -24.51 4.14
CA ARG A 246 18.73 -24.03 5.06
C ARG A 246 20.17 -24.45 4.69
N PRO A 247 20.47 -25.68 4.25
CA PRO A 247 21.84 -26.06 3.86
C PRO A 247 22.42 -25.22 2.73
N LYS A 248 21.60 -24.51 1.93
CA LYS A 248 22.08 -23.60 0.90
C LYS A 248 22.72 -22.32 1.48
N ASN A 249 22.26 -21.86 2.65
CA ASN A 249 22.87 -20.73 3.37
C ASN A 249 24.32 -21.01 3.76
N GLN A 250 24.60 -22.20 4.30
CA GLN A 250 25.95 -22.59 4.73
C GLN A 250 26.96 -22.65 3.57
N LYS A 251 26.49 -22.98 2.35
CA LYS A 251 27.36 -23.03 1.16
C LYS A 251 27.76 -21.64 0.68
N ARG A 252 26.92 -20.62 0.90
CA ARG A 252 27.23 -19.23 0.56
C ARG A 252 28.27 -18.65 1.51
N ASP A 253 28.10 -18.84 2.82
CA ASP A 253 29.07 -18.36 3.81
C ASP A 253 30.49 -18.89 3.57
N LEU A 254 30.62 -20.10 2.99
CA LEU A 254 31.90 -20.69 2.58
C LEU A 254 32.45 -20.09 1.28
N LYS A 255 31.58 -19.72 0.34
CA LYS A 255 31.97 -19.21 -0.99
C LYS A 255 32.31 -17.71 -0.97
N ASP A 256 31.62 -16.94 -0.14
CA ASP A 256 31.92 -15.53 0.13
C ASP A 256 33.31 -15.36 0.83
N LEU A 257 33.90 -16.44 1.35
CA LEU A 257 35.28 -16.49 1.86
C LEU A 257 36.32 -16.87 0.79
N GLU A 258 35.90 -17.43 -0.35
CA GLU A 258 36.80 -17.95 -1.40
C GLU A 258 36.86 -17.08 -2.66
N ASP A 259 35.84 -16.27 -2.97
CA ASP A 259 35.77 -15.46 -4.20
C ASP A 259 35.67 -13.94 -3.92
N GLU A 260 36.73 -13.17 -4.24
CA GLU A 260 36.75 -11.69 -4.27
C GLU A 260 36.12 -11.10 -5.56
N ASP A 261 35.71 -11.94 -6.50
CA ASP A 261 35.12 -11.52 -7.77
C ASP A 261 33.59 -11.55 -7.72
N TRP A 262 33.01 -10.36 -7.55
CA TRP A 262 31.59 -10.05 -7.69
C TRP A 262 31.10 -10.23 -9.13
N GLU A 263 31.14 -11.45 -9.66
CA GLU A 263 30.32 -11.77 -10.82
C GLU A 263 28.85 -11.71 -10.42
N GLU A 264 28.08 -11.06 -11.29
CA GLU A 264 26.67 -10.72 -11.19
C GLU A 264 25.80 -12.00 -11.15
N TYR A 265 25.76 -12.68 -10.00
CA TYR A 265 24.95 -13.88 -9.82
C TYR A 265 23.50 -13.50 -9.49
N GLU A 266 22.60 -14.00 -10.33
CA GLU A 266 21.13 -13.94 -10.26
C GLU A 266 20.60 -13.83 -8.82
N THR A 267 20.01 -12.68 -8.50
CA THR A 267 19.48 -12.30 -7.18
C THR A 267 18.21 -13.04 -6.76
N GLN A 268 17.91 -14.19 -7.34
CA GLN A 268 16.91 -15.11 -6.82
C GLN A 268 17.39 -16.53 -7.08
N PRO A 269 17.31 -17.46 -6.10
CA PRO A 269 17.55 -18.85 -6.42
C PRO A 269 16.56 -19.21 -7.52
N THR A 270 17.08 -19.58 -8.69
CA THR A 270 16.33 -20.28 -9.72
C THR A 270 15.87 -21.61 -9.13
N LEU A 271 14.80 -21.57 -8.34
CA LEU A 271 13.99 -22.73 -8.00
C LEU A 271 13.42 -23.19 -9.33
N ARG A 272 14.16 -24.08 -9.99
CA ARG A 272 13.80 -24.73 -11.25
C ARG A 272 12.32 -25.11 -11.20
N GLN A 273 11.60 -24.69 -12.24
CA GLN A 273 10.28 -25.23 -12.55
C GLN A 273 10.33 -26.76 -12.47
N ASN A 274 9.28 -27.36 -11.91
CA ASN A 274 9.13 -28.80 -11.76
C ASN A 274 10.12 -29.51 -10.84
N ASP A 275 10.44 -28.96 -9.66
CA ASP A 275 10.92 -29.81 -8.56
C ASP A 275 9.77 -30.66 -8.02
N ASN A 276 9.37 -31.68 -8.79
CA ASN A 276 8.39 -32.70 -8.42
C ASN A 276 9.06 -33.79 -7.57
N SER A 277 9.97 -33.39 -6.68
CA SER A 277 10.68 -34.31 -5.79
C SER A 277 9.69 -35.07 -4.92
N GLU A 278 10.04 -36.31 -4.61
CA GLU A 278 9.22 -37.18 -3.75
C GLU A 278 8.97 -36.54 -2.39
N TRP A 279 9.91 -35.71 -1.91
CA TRP A 279 9.76 -34.90 -0.71
C TRP A 279 8.59 -33.90 -0.83
N LYS A 280 8.49 -33.13 -1.92
CA LYS A 280 7.38 -32.18 -2.10
C LYS A 280 6.04 -32.89 -2.21
N LYS A 281 5.99 -34.03 -2.91
CA LYS A 281 4.76 -34.84 -2.99
C LYS A 281 4.31 -35.35 -1.62
N THR A 282 5.26 -35.83 -0.82
CA THR A 282 5.01 -36.29 0.56
C THR A 282 4.53 -35.14 1.44
N LEU A 283 5.18 -33.97 1.36
CA LEU A 283 4.74 -32.79 2.10
C LEU A 283 3.31 -32.37 1.71
N ILE A 284 3.02 -32.36 0.41
CA ILE A 284 1.69 -32.01 -0.10
C ILE A 284 0.63 -32.99 0.43
N SER A 285 0.89 -34.30 0.40
CA SER A 285 -0.05 -35.31 0.90
C SER A 285 -0.27 -35.21 2.42
N GLU A 286 0.79 -34.95 3.19
CA GLU A 286 0.70 -34.67 4.63
C GLU A 286 -0.20 -33.46 4.90
N VAL A 287 0.02 -32.35 4.20
CA VAL A 287 -0.73 -31.10 4.41
C VAL A 287 -2.22 -31.25 4.08
N ILE A 288 -2.55 -31.94 2.98
CA ILE A 288 -3.95 -32.11 2.52
C ILE A 288 -4.76 -33.04 3.43
N SER A 289 -4.08 -33.96 4.13
CA SER A 289 -4.72 -34.97 4.99
C SER A 289 -5.45 -34.40 6.21
N ASP A 290 -5.27 -33.11 6.52
CA ASP A 290 -5.72 -32.43 7.74
C ASP A 290 -5.26 -33.10 9.04
N THR A 291 -4.31 -34.03 8.97
CA THR A 291 -3.67 -34.55 10.16
C THR A 291 -2.76 -33.48 10.74
N GLU A 292 -2.76 -33.37 12.06
CA GLU A 292 -1.93 -32.38 12.75
C GLU A 292 -0.46 -32.68 12.48
N ILE A 293 0.20 -31.77 11.77
CA ILE A 293 1.64 -31.86 11.52
C ILE A 293 2.34 -31.32 12.77
N LYS A 294 3.02 -32.22 13.50
CA LYS A 294 3.79 -31.82 14.68
C LYS A 294 4.90 -30.82 14.31
N VAL A 295 5.04 -29.81 15.15
CA VAL A 295 6.11 -28.82 15.09
C VAL A 295 7.05 -29.10 16.26
N ASP A 296 8.24 -29.61 16.00
CA ASP A 296 9.16 -30.01 17.07
C ASP A 296 9.71 -28.79 17.82
N THR A 297 10.17 -27.75 17.11
CA THR A 297 10.60 -26.47 17.69
C THR A 297 10.58 -25.37 16.64
N LEU A 298 9.87 -24.27 16.90
CA LEU A 298 9.96 -23.06 16.07
C LEU A 298 11.24 -22.31 16.43
N SER A 299 12.15 -22.22 15.47
CA SER A 299 13.40 -21.46 15.61
C SER A 299 13.56 -20.55 14.39
N PRO A 300 12.84 -19.42 14.32
CA PRO A 300 13.01 -18.46 13.25
C PRO A 300 14.46 -17.96 13.24
N ARG A 301 14.98 -17.72 12.04
CA ARG A 301 16.33 -17.18 11.82
C ARG A 301 16.29 -16.26 10.60
N LEU A 302 17.10 -15.20 10.66
CA LEU A 302 17.34 -14.35 9.51
C LEU A 302 18.55 -14.90 8.75
N GLU A 303 18.29 -15.54 7.61
CA GLU A 303 19.31 -16.13 6.75
C GLU A 303 18.96 -15.80 5.28
N TYR A 304 19.96 -15.51 4.44
CA TYR A 304 19.74 -14.93 3.10
C TYR A 304 18.82 -15.73 2.19
N HIS A 305 18.94 -17.06 2.12
CA HIS A 305 18.12 -17.91 1.25
C HIS A 305 16.78 -18.33 1.84
N THR A 306 16.45 -17.93 3.06
CA THR A 306 15.20 -18.36 3.71
C THR A 306 14.44 -17.23 4.40
N CYS A 307 14.97 -16.00 4.43
CA CYS A 307 14.30 -14.86 5.05
C CYS A 307 12.94 -14.56 4.40
N TRP A 308 12.80 -14.71 3.07
CA TRP A 308 11.50 -14.52 2.42
C TRP A 308 10.45 -15.56 2.85
N LEU A 309 10.85 -16.79 3.19
CA LEU A 309 9.94 -17.80 3.72
C LEU A 309 9.50 -17.47 5.16
N LEU A 310 10.40 -16.88 5.96
CA LEU A 310 10.06 -16.34 7.27
C LEU A 310 9.04 -15.19 7.11
N ASP A 311 9.25 -14.31 6.14
CA ASP A 311 8.35 -13.21 5.86
C ASP A 311 6.98 -13.70 5.39
N ASP A 312 6.93 -14.77 4.58
CA ASP A 312 5.69 -15.42 4.17
C ASP A 312 4.96 -16.04 5.36
N ALA A 313 5.70 -16.70 6.26
CA ALA A 313 5.15 -17.24 7.49
C ALA A 313 4.57 -16.14 8.39
N VAL A 314 5.17 -14.94 8.42
CA VAL A 314 4.62 -13.76 9.11
C VAL A 314 3.35 -13.25 8.41
N ARG A 315 3.37 -13.10 7.07
CA ARG A 315 2.22 -12.58 6.29
C ARG A 315 0.99 -13.49 6.36
N MET A 316 1.18 -14.80 6.47
CA MET A 316 0.07 -15.77 6.57
C MET A 316 -0.62 -15.78 7.93
N LEU A 317 -0.01 -15.22 8.99
CA LEU A 317 -0.59 -15.29 10.32
C LEU A 317 -1.79 -14.34 10.46
N PRO A 318 -2.87 -14.78 11.13
CA PRO A 318 -3.96 -13.89 11.48
C PRO A 318 -3.52 -13.00 12.66
N VAL A 319 -3.65 -11.69 12.51
CA VAL A 319 -3.21 -10.70 13.50
C VAL A 319 -3.91 -10.83 14.86
N ASN A 320 -5.10 -11.45 14.89
CA ASN A 320 -5.92 -11.71 16.08
C ASN A 320 -5.83 -13.17 16.56
N THR A 321 -4.76 -13.90 16.21
CA THR A 321 -4.63 -15.32 16.55
C THR A 321 -4.70 -15.59 18.05
N ALA A 322 -5.39 -16.66 18.45
CA ALA A 322 -5.47 -17.11 19.85
C ALA A 322 -4.54 -18.30 20.15
N LEU A 323 -3.74 -18.75 19.18
CA LEU A 323 -2.86 -19.91 19.34
C LEU A 323 -1.55 -19.49 20.02
N ASP A 324 -1.21 -20.16 21.13
CA ASP A 324 0.03 -19.92 21.87
C ASP A 324 1.27 -20.11 20.97
N LEU A 325 1.25 -21.15 20.11
CA LEU A 325 2.29 -21.42 19.13
C LEU A 325 2.63 -20.19 18.25
N HIS A 326 1.61 -19.45 17.82
CA HIS A 326 1.81 -18.24 17.02
C HIS A 326 2.33 -17.08 17.86
N SER A 327 1.88 -16.96 19.11
CA SER A 327 2.38 -15.93 20.03
C SER A 327 3.87 -16.15 20.34
N ASP A 328 4.26 -17.39 20.56
CA ASP A 328 5.65 -17.79 20.76
C ASP A 328 6.50 -17.54 19.52
N PHE A 329 5.97 -17.83 18.32
CA PHE A 329 6.60 -17.50 17.06
C PHE A 329 6.87 -16.00 16.93
N VAL A 330 5.86 -15.16 17.15
CA VAL A 330 5.99 -13.70 17.04
C VAL A 330 7.04 -13.19 18.02
N ALA A 331 7.04 -13.69 19.26
CA ALA A 331 8.06 -13.34 20.25
C ALA A 331 9.48 -13.75 19.81
N ALA A 332 9.63 -14.93 19.20
CA ALA A 332 10.90 -15.39 18.66
C ALA A 332 11.38 -14.52 17.49
N VAL A 333 10.49 -14.08 16.59
CA VAL A 333 10.85 -13.17 15.49
C VAL A 333 11.29 -11.80 16.00
N VAL A 334 10.62 -11.25 17.04
CA VAL A 334 11.08 -10.03 17.74
C VAL A 334 12.53 -10.21 18.24
N ALA A 335 12.81 -11.32 18.91
CA ALA A 335 14.12 -11.60 19.48
C ALA A 335 15.21 -11.68 18.40
N VAL A 336 14.94 -12.38 17.29
CA VAL A 336 15.87 -12.54 16.17
C VAL A 336 16.18 -11.21 15.49
N HIS A 337 15.17 -10.34 15.30
CA HIS A 337 15.42 -9.00 14.75
C HIS A 337 16.30 -8.17 15.69
N PHE A 338 16.05 -8.20 17.00
CA PHE A 338 16.90 -7.47 17.95
C PHE A 338 18.32 -8.01 18.03
N GLU A 339 18.49 -9.32 18.01
CA GLU A 339 19.82 -9.95 17.99
C GLU A 339 20.58 -9.56 16.72
N SER A 340 19.94 -9.62 15.55
CA SER A 340 20.53 -9.24 14.27
C SER A 340 20.93 -7.76 14.26
N LEU A 341 20.02 -6.85 14.65
CA LEU A 341 20.30 -5.41 14.71
C LEU A 341 21.39 -5.08 15.71
N GLY A 342 21.41 -5.78 16.85
CA GLY A 342 22.41 -5.59 17.88
C GLY A 342 23.84 -5.93 17.44
N ARG A 343 24.00 -6.80 16.44
CA ARG A 343 25.30 -7.19 15.86
C ARG A 343 25.79 -6.24 14.76
N LEU A 344 24.89 -5.44 14.15
CA LEU A 344 25.26 -4.53 13.07
C LEU A 344 26.21 -3.43 13.58
N ARG A 345 27.28 -3.17 12.85
CA ARG A 345 28.17 -2.01 13.05
C ARG A 345 27.68 -0.83 12.22
N GLU A 346 28.26 0.34 12.43
CA GLU A 346 27.81 1.61 11.83
C GLU A 346 27.80 1.60 10.30
N HIS A 347 28.71 0.86 9.68
CA HIS A 347 28.86 0.78 8.21
C HIS A 347 28.38 -0.55 7.61
N ASP A 348 27.81 -1.43 8.41
CA ASP A 348 27.30 -2.71 7.91
C ASP A 348 26.04 -2.48 7.06
N ARG A 349 25.91 -3.22 5.96
CA ARG A 349 24.66 -3.24 5.18
C ARG A 349 23.58 -3.95 6.00
N ASP A 350 22.36 -3.39 6.01
CA ASP A 350 21.22 -4.09 6.60
C ASP A 350 20.58 -5.01 5.56
N ASP A 351 21.14 -6.20 5.44
CA ASP A 351 20.74 -7.19 4.44
C ASP A 351 19.33 -7.76 4.66
N PHE A 352 18.70 -7.45 5.79
CA PHE A 352 17.35 -7.91 6.14
C PHE A 352 16.34 -6.77 6.25
N GLN A 353 16.60 -5.62 5.62
CA GLN A 353 15.70 -4.46 5.63
C GLN A 353 14.27 -4.82 5.19
N GLU A 354 14.10 -5.60 4.12
CA GLU A 354 12.76 -5.99 3.64
C GLU A 354 12.00 -6.82 4.67
N SER A 355 12.64 -7.85 5.23
CA SER A 355 12.08 -8.69 6.29
C SER A 355 11.67 -7.86 7.51
N ARG A 356 12.46 -6.85 7.85
CA ARG A 356 12.10 -5.89 8.91
C ARG A 356 10.85 -5.08 8.56
N GLU A 357 10.70 -4.58 7.34
CA GLU A 357 9.48 -3.86 6.95
C GLU A 357 8.24 -4.74 7.07
N VAL A 358 8.32 -6.00 6.63
CA VAL A 358 7.24 -6.99 6.77
C VAL A 358 6.85 -7.15 8.24
N PHE A 359 7.84 -7.42 9.09
CA PHE A 359 7.56 -7.66 10.50
C PHE A 359 7.06 -6.41 11.23
N LYS A 360 7.58 -5.21 10.93
CA LYS A 360 7.11 -3.96 11.56
C LYS A 360 5.64 -3.71 11.26
N LEU A 361 5.21 -3.90 10.00
CA LEU A 361 3.81 -3.74 9.61
C LEU A 361 2.92 -4.79 10.30
N PHE A 362 3.34 -6.06 10.29
CA PHE A 362 2.62 -7.13 10.97
C PHE A 362 2.49 -6.86 12.47
N TYR A 363 3.60 -6.55 13.16
CA TYR A 363 3.63 -6.39 14.61
C TYR A 363 2.80 -5.19 15.08
N ALA A 364 2.77 -4.10 14.29
CA ALA A 364 1.88 -2.97 14.55
C ALA A 364 0.40 -3.39 14.53
N ARG A 365 -0.02 -4.17 13.51
CA ARG A 365 -1.40 -4.71 13.44
C ARG A 365 -1.68 -5.74 14.52
N TYR A 366 -0.69 -6.56 14.86
CA TYR A 366 -0.76 -7.54 15.95
C TYR A 366 -1.07 -6.87 17.29
N LEU A 367 -0.31 -5.83 17.66
CA LEU A 367 -0.56 -5.04 18.87
C LEU A 367 -1.97 -4.42 18.89
N LEU A 368 -2.43 -3.90 17.76
CA LEU A 368 -3.76 -3.31 17.62
C LEU A 368 -4.91 -4.34 17.68
N SER A 369 -4.60 -5.63 17.52
CA SER A 369 -5.58 -6.72 17.53
C SER A 369 -5.66 -7.46 18.87
N ARG A 370 -4.72 -7.22 19.80
CA ARG A 370 -4.67 -7.90 21.10
C ARG A 370 -5.67 -7.35 22.12
N SER A 371 -5.93 -8.15 23.17
CA SER A 371 -6.58 -7.65 24.38
C SER A 371 -5.78 -6.53 25.04
N ASN A 372 -6.40 -5.64 25.82
CA ASN A 372 -5.69 -4.49 26.43
C ASN A 372 -4.49 -4.93 27.28
N GLY A 373 -4.67 -5.93 28.15
CA GLY A 373 -3.60 -6.39 29.04
C GLY A 373 -2.41 -7.00 28.30
N GLU A 374 -2.66 -7.76 27.23
CA GLU A 374 -1.58 -8.33 26.41
C GLU A 374 -0.90 -7.27 25.55
N ALA A 375 -1.68 -6.38 24.92
CA ALA A 375 -1.15 -5.29 24.10
C ALA A 375 -0.24 -4.39 24.94
N GLU A 376 -0.66 -4.03 26.15
CA GLU A 376 0.12 -3.26 27.11
C GLU A 376 1.43 -3.98 27.47
N LYS A 377 1.35 -5.26 27.84
CA LYS A 377 2.52 -6.07 28.19
C LYS A 377 3.54 -6.09 27.04
N LEU A 378 3.10 -6.43 25.83
CA LEU A 378 3.97 -6.51 24.64
C LEU A 378 4.55 -5.15 24.26
N PHE A 379 3.74 -4.09 24.35
CA PHE A 379 4.17 -2.74 24.02
C PHE A 379 5.18 -2.21 25.06
N LYS A 380 4.95 -2.41 26.36
CA LYS A 380 5.91 -2.07 27.41
C LYS A 380 7.20 -2.87 27.29
N GLN A 381 7.13 -4.15 26.93
CA GLN A 381 8.33 -4.95 26.64
C GLN A 381 9.14 -4.34 25.50
N LEU A 382 8.49 -3.90 24.42
CA LEU A 382 9.13 -3.20 23.31
C LEU A 382 9.78 -1.89 23.76
N LEU A 383 9.05 -1.03 24.47
CA LEU A 383 9.56 0.26 24.94
C LEU A 383 10.72 0.09 25.93
N ASN A 384 10.62 -0.85 26.86
CA ASN A 384 11.65 -1.12 27.86
C ASN A 384 12.98 -1.59 27.25
N ARG A 385 12.98 -2.15 26.03
CA ARG A 385 14.24 -2.45 25.32
C ARG A 385 15.09 -1.20 25.09
N THR A 386 14.47 -0.04 24.90
CA THR A 386 15.20 1.23 24.73
C THR A 386 15.91 1.72 26.00
N LEU A 387 15.54 1.17 27.17
CA LEU A 387 16.18 1.49 28.45
C LEU A 387 17.45 0.68 28.69
N ILE A 388 17.56 -0.47 28.05
CA ILE A 388 18.69 -1.38 28.23
C ILE A 388 19.85 -0.83 27.41
N GLN A 389 21.01 -0.67 28.05
CA GLN A 389 22.26 -0.39 27.39
C GLN A 389 23.15 -1.60 27.59
N VAL A 390 23.41 -2.33 26.51
CA VAL A 390 24.33 -3.48 26.53
C VAL A 390 25.62 -3.07 25.83
N GLU A 391 26.76 -3.32 26.48
CA GLU A 391 28.08 -3.14 25.88
C GLU A 391 28.23 -4.07 24.65
N ASN A 392 28.88 -3.57 23.60
CA ASN A 392 29.09 -4.30 22.33
C ASN A 392 27.80 -4.65 21.56
N VAL A 393 26.68 -4.00 21.87
CA VAL A 393 25.41 -4.09 21.12
C VAL A 393 25.10 -2.74 20.49
N ASN A 394 24.64 -2.74 19.24
CA ASN A 394 24.20 -1.54 18.56
C ASN A 394 22.81 -1.09 19.04
N ASN A 395 22.79 -0.43 20.19
CA ASN A 395 21.56 0.10 20.80
C ASN A 395 20.87 1.14 19.90
N VAL A 396 21.61 1.88 19.07
CA VAL A 396 21.05 2.90 18.16
C VAL A 396 20.12 2.24 17.13
N LYS A 397 20.59 1.21 16.43
CA LYS A 397 19.78 0.49 15.43
C LYS A 397 18.54 -0.17 16.05
N ILE A 398 18.65 -0.68 17.27
CA ILE A 398 17.50 -1.23 18.02
C ILE A 398 16.49 -0.13 18.33
N ILE A 399 16.94 1.04 18.79
CA ILE A 399 16.05 2.19 19.08
C ILE A 399 15.37 2.69 17.81
N ASP A 400 16.10 2.81 16.70
CA ASP A 400 15.55 3.22 15.40
C ASP A 400 14.47 2.24 14.91
N TYR A 401 14.72 0.93 15.10
CA TYR A 401 13.76 -0.12 14.75
C TYR A 401 12.49 -0.05 15.59
N ILE A 402 12.61 0.16 16.90
CA ILE A 402 11.46 0.34 17.81
C ILE A 402 10.67 1.60 17.43
N TYR A 403 11.37 2.70 17.16
CA TYR A 403 10.77 3.94 16.69
C TYR A 403 9.99 3.71 15.38
N ALA A 404 10.55 2.93 14.44
CA ALA A 404 9.86 2.56 13.21
C ALA A 404 8.64 1.66 13.43
N ILE A 405 8.66 0.71 14.37
CA ILE A 405 7.47 -0.08 14.76
C ILE A 405 6.36 0.84 15.25
N ILE A 406 6.68 1.78 16.15
CA ILE A 406 5.68 2.72 16.70
C ILE A 406 5.10 3.60 15.58
N LYS A 407 5.92 4.04 14.63
CA LYS A 407 5.42 4.73 13.43
C LYS A 407 4.44 3.87 12.62
N GLN A 408 4.73 2.58 12.47
CA GLN A 408 3.83 1.67 11.74
C GLN A 408 2.48 1.47 12.45
N ILE A 409 2.35 1.69 13.76
CA ILE A 409 1.03 1.68 14.44
C ILE A 409 0.09 2.73 13.84
N ILE A 410 0.60 3.93 13.54
CA ILE A 410 -0.22 5.00 12.96
C ILE A 410 -0.55 4.68 11.49
N SER A 411 0.42 4.18 10.73
CA SER A 411 0.22 3.73 9.33
C SER A 411 -0.79 2.58 9.24
N ALA A 412 -0.73 1.63 10.17
CA ALA A 412 -1.66 0.51 10.26
C ALA A 412 -3.10 0.97 10.50
N ILE A 413 -3.31 2.01 11.31
CA ILE A 413 -4.64 2.60 11.51
C ILE A 413 -5.18 3.21 10.21
N ASN A 414 -4.36 3.95 9.45
CA ASN A 414 -4.79 4.55 8.19
C ASN A 414 -5.12 3.53 7.09
N THR A 415 -4.45 2.37 7.11
CA THR A 415 -4.67 1.29 6.14
C THR A 415 -5.70 0.26 6.60
N TRP A 416 -6.26 0.42 7.80
CA TRP A 416 -7.32 -0.45 8.31
C TRP A 416 -8.66 -0.11 7.65
N PRO A 417 -9.53 -1.10 7.33
CA PRO A 417 -10.89 -0.82 6.90
C PRO A 417 -11.63 0.12 7.86
N SER A 418 -12.22 1.18 7.33
CA SER A 418 -12.79 2.29 8.13
C SER A 418 -13.87 1.85 9.13
N LEU A 419 -14.70 0.86 8.77
CA LEU A 419 -15.78 0.33 9.62
C LEU A 419 -15.29 -0.47 10.83
N THR A 420 -14.06 -1.01 10.78
CA THR A 420 -13.50 -1.89 11.82
C THR A 420 -12.19 -1.35 12.39
N GLN A 421 -11.90 -0.07 12.14
CA GLN A 421 -10.66 0.57 12.55
C GLN A 421 -10.50 0.54 14.09
N PRO A 422 -9.39 0.02 14.63
CA PRO A 422 -9.19 -0.15 16.07
C PRO A 422 -8.73 1.15 16.75
N SER A 423 -9.47 2.25 16.53
CA SER A 423 -9.13 3.59 17.03
C SER A 423 -9.06 3.65 18.55
N GLU A 424 -9.94 2.94 19.27
CA GLU A 424 -9.87 2.84 20.73
C GLU A 424 -8.59 2.15 21.20
N LYS A 425 -8.17 1.09 20.51
CA LYS A 425 -6.91 0.39 20.81
C LYS A 425 -5.69 1.27 20.55
N PHE A 426 -5.72 2.01 19.45
CA PHE A 426 -4.70 3.01 19.14
C PHE A 426 -4.56 3.99 20.30
N TRP A 427 -5.66 4.59 20.76
CA TRP A 427 -5.63 5.56 21.85
C TRP A 427 -5.19 4.95 23.19
N PHE A 428 -5.51 3.69 23.45
CA PHE A 428 -4.98 2.95 24.60
C PHE A 428 -3.45 2.88 24.53
N LEU A 429 -2.88 2.37 23.45
CA LEU A 429 -1.42 2.29 23.27
C LEU A 429 -0.75 3.68 23.24
N TRP A 430 -1.43 4.69 22.70
CA TRP A 430 -0.94 6.06 22.67
C TRP A 430 -0.85 6.69 24.05
N THR A 431 -1.80 6.36 24.92
CA THR A 431 -1.80 6.77 26.33
C THR A 431 -0.67 6.08 27.07
N GLU A 432 -0.47 4.77 26.86
CA GLU A 432 0.67 4.03 27.43
C GLU A 432 2.02 4.60 26.97
N LEU A 433 2.16 4.97 25.69
CA LEU A 433 3.37 5.60 25.17
C LEU A 433 3.65 6.94 25.88
N ARG A 434 2.60 7.76 26.05
CA ARG A 434 2.70 9.03 26.77
C ARG A 434 3.18 8.79 28.19
N ASP A 435 2.48 7.97 28.94
CA ASP A 435 2.77 7.77 30.36
C ASP A 435 4.17 7.19 30.54
N TRP A 436 4.57 6.23 29.70
CA TRP A 436 5.92 5.68 29.68
C TRP A 436 7.00 6.75 29.38
N ILE A 437 6.79 7.65 28.41
CA ILE A 437 7.73 8.74 28.12
C ILE A 437 7.88 9.68 29.32
N LEU A 438 6.77 9.97 30.02
CA LEU A 438 6.78 10.85 31.18
C LEU A 438 7.52 10.21 32.38
N GLU A 439 7.30 8.92 32.61
CA GLU A 439 7.94 8.16 33.68
C GLU A 439 9.44 7.98 33.45
N THR A 440 9.83 7.67 32.22
CA THR A 440 11.22 7.34 31.86
C THR A 440 12.04 8.53 31.35
N GLN A 441 11.40 9.69 31.18
CA GLN A 441 12.00 10.93 30.67
C GLN A 441 12.67 10.80 29.28
N ARG A 442 12.18 9.90 28.42
CA ARG A 442 12.73 9.67 27.07
C ARG A 442 12.17 10.66 26.04
N ALA A 443 12.70 11.88 26.08
CA ALA A 443 12.24 12.98 25.23
C ALA A 443 12.40 12.76 23.71
N TYR A 444 13.22 11.80 23.27
CA TYR A 444 13.43 11.53 21.84
C TYR A 444 12.24 10.80 21.17
N LEU A 445 11.33 10.21 21.94
CA LEU A 445 10.08 9.60 21.42
C LEU A 445 8.92 10.60 21.35
N ILE A 446 9.05 11.80 21.93
CA ILE A 446 8.01 12.86 21.87
C ILE A 446 7.55 13.17 20.44
N PRO A 447 8.42 13.22 19.41
CA PRO A 447 7.96 13.48 18.05
C PRO A 447 6.96 12.44 17.52
N LEU A 448 7.01 11.19 18.00
CA LEU A 448 5.99 10.19 17.67
C LEU A 448 4.64 10.60 18.22
N LEU A 449 4.56 11.00 19.49
CA LEU A 449 3.32 11.51 20.11
C LEU A 449 2.77 12.73 19.40
N LEU A 450 3.63 13.53 18.77
CA LEU A 450 3.26 14.68 17.94
C LEU A 450 3.01 14.30 16.46
N LEU A 451 2.90 13.00 16.15
CA LEU A 451 2.58 12.44 14.84
C LEU A 451 3.57 12.80 13.72
N GLU A 452 4.87 12.83 14.01
CA GLU A 452 5.92 13.07 13.01
C GLU A 452 6.10 11.90 12.03
N LEU A 453 5.25 11.86 11.00
CA LEU A 453 5.24 10.79 9.98
C LEU A 453 5.56 11.24 8.56
N GLY A 454 5.74 12.55 8.34
CA GLY A 454 5.80 13.08 6.97
C GLY A 454 4.44 13.05 6.27
N TRP A 455 3.38 13.46 6.98
CA TRP A 455 2.04 13.62 6.41
C TRP A 455 2.08 14.48 5.14
N ASN A 456 1.19 14.16 4.19
CA ASN A 456 0.99 15.01 3.01
C ASN A 456 0.70 16.45 3.48
N GLU A 457 1.35 17.44 2.86
CA GLU A 457 1.22 18.83 3.30
C GLU A 457 -0.22 19.34 3.29
N ASN A 458 -1.08 18.78 2.44
CA ASN A 458 -2.50 19.13 2.32
C ASN A 458 -3.42 18.37 3.29
N CYS A 459 -2.89 17.43 4.08
CA CYS A 459 -3.65 16.74 5.11
C CYS A 459 -3.88 17.71 6.29
N GLU A 460 -5.12 18.19 6.44
CA GLU A 460 -5.55 19.10 7.51
C GLU A 460 -6.45 18.41 8.55
N ASP A 461 -6.81 17.15 8.30
CA ASP A 461 -7.78 16.39 9.09
C ASP A 461 -7.39 14.92 9.17
N TRP A 462 -7.58 14.35 10.35
CA TRP A 462 -7.50 12.92 10.61
C TRP A 462 -8.55 12.57 11.65
N HIS A 463 -9.58 11.85 11.21
CA HIS A 463 -10.77 11.54 12.01
C HIS A 463 -10.44 10.82 13.33
N VAL A 464 -9.30 10.11 13.41
CA VAL A 464 -8.82 9.45 14.63
C VAL A 464 -8.54 10.45 15.76
N LEU A 465 -8.28 11.73 15.45
CA LEU A 465 -8.07 12.80 16.42
C LEU A 465 -9.35 13.37 17.03
N GLU A 466 -10.53 13.04 16.48
CA GLU A 466 -11.80 13.57 16.96
C GLU A 466 -12.02 13.26 18.45
N GLY A 467 -12.40 14.28 19.22
CA GLY A 467 -12.58 14.16 20.67
C GLY A 467 -11.29 14.13 21.49
N ARG A 468 -10.10 14.22 20.87
CA ARG A 468 -8.79 14.09 21.56
C ARG A 468 -8.08 15.41 21.82
N LYS A 469 -8.83 16.51 21.72
CA LYS A 469 -8.34 17.88 21.95
C LYS A 469 -7.70 18.07 23.33
N SER A 470 -8.33 17.55 24.38
CA SER A 470 -7.82 17.70 25.76
C SER A 470 -6.48 16.99 25.96
N PHE A 471 -6.32 15.79 25.38
CA PHE A 471 -5.08 15.01 25.42
C PHE A 471 -3.91 15.82 24.84
N TYR A 472 -4.09 16.36 23.63
CA TYR A 472 -3.04 17.14 22.98
C TYR A 472 -2.81 18.51 23.60
N LYS A 473 -3.88 19.19 24.06
CA LYS A 473 -3.74 20.46 24.76
C LYS A 473 -2.80 20.31 25.96
N GLU A 474 -3.06 19.34 26.83
CA GLU A 474 -2.24 19.09 28.01
C GLU A 474 -0.80 18.75 27.62
N PHE A 475 -0.64 17.82 26.67
CA PHE A 475 0.67 17.35 26.23
C PHE A 475 1.51 18.46 25.58
N ILE A 476 0.93 19.24 24.66
CA ILE A 476 1.61 20.32 23.95
C ILE A 476 1.99 21.46 24.89
N LEU A 477 1.09 21.88 25.79
CA LEU A 477 1.40 22.95 26.74
C LEU A 477 2.52 22.57 27.70
N LYS A 478 2.66 21.28 28.04
CA LYS A 478 3.66 20.79 28.98
C LYS A 478 4.99 20.37 28.33
N TYR A 479 4.96 19.86 27.09
CA TYR A 479 6.13 19.25 26.45
C TYR A 479 6.38 19.70 25.01
N GLY A 480 5.42 20.36 24.36
CA GLY A 480 5.50 20.75 22.95
C GLY A 480 6.69 21.66 22.66
N PHE A 481 7.10 22.51 23.62
CA PHE A 481 8.26 23.39 23.46
C PHE A 481 9.59 22.65 23.28
N ASN A 482 9.72 21.40 23.76
CA ASN A 482 10.92 20.57 23.55
C ASN A 482 11.12 20.22 22.06
N HIS A 483 10.02 20.13 21.32
CA HIS A 483 9.97 19.81 19.89
C HIS A 483 9.04 20.77 19.15
N ILE A 484 9.25 22.08 19.36
CA ILE A 484 8.31 23.14 18.94
C ILE A 484 7.94 23.08 17.46
N ASN A 485 8.89 22.72 16.60
CA ASN A 485 8.67 22.60 15.17
C ASN A 485 7.76 21.42 14.79
N VAL A 486 7.86 20.31 15.51
CA VAL A 486 7.00 19.13 15.28
C VAL A 486 5.59 19.41 15.80
N ALA A 487 5.48 20.08 16.95
CA ALA A 487 4.19 20.52 17.48
C ALA A 487 3.50 21.50 16.52
N ILE A 488 4.23 22.46 15.94
CA ILE A 488 3.68 23.38 14.93
C ILE A 488 3.26 22.61 13.66
N ASP A 489 4.00 21.60 13.23
CA ASP A 489 3.62 20.78 12.06
C ASP A 489 2.33 20.00 12.31
N LEU A 490 2.14 19.42 13.50
CA LEU A 490 0.88 18.78 13.89
C LEU A 490 -0.29 19.78 13.81
N LEU A 491 -0.12 20.95 14.42
CA LEU A 491 -1.17 21.98 14.54
C LEU A 491 -1.46 22.68 13.21
N SER A 492 -0.49 22.71 12.29
CA SER A 492 -0.67 23.30 10.96
C SER A 492 -1.02 22.27 9.89
N GLY A 493 -0.83 20.97 10.15
CA GLY A 493 -1.13 19.86 9.26
C GLY A 493 -2.29 19.02 9.78
N VAL A 494 -2.02 17.73 10.01
CA VAL A 494 -3.03 16.68 10.27
C VAL A 494 -4.01 16.98 11.41
N GLY A 495 -3.60 17.78 12.41
CA GLY A 495 -4.45 18.18 13.54
C GLY A 495 -5.17 19.51 13.38
N PHE A 496 -5.01 20.21 12.25
CA PHE A 496 -5.48 21.59 12.08
C PHE A 496 -6.99 21.69 12.31
N LYS A 497 -7.80 20.90 11.60
CA LYS A 497 -9.26 20.95 11.71
C LYS A 497 -9.76 20.63 13.12
N THR A 498 -9.09 19.70 13.82
CA THR A 498 -9.50 19.25 15.15
C THR A 498 -9.16 20.25 16.26
N PHE A 499 -8.01 20.93 16.16
CA PHE A 499 -7.46 21.73 17.27
C PHE A 499 -7.65 23.23 17.14
N MET A 500 -7.98 23.72 15.93
CA MET A 500 -8.27 25.13 15.70
C MET A 500 -9.68 25.51 16.18
N PRO A 501 -9.90 26.76 16.61
CA PRO A 501 -8.93 27.87 16.68
C PRO A 501 -8.04 27.91 17.94
N GLU A 502 -8.30 27.09 18.97
CA GLU A 502 -7.64 27.20 20.27
C GLU A 502 -6.14 26.88 20.24
N ALA A 503 -5.68 26.13 19.26
CA ALA A 503 -4.26 25.87 19.02
C ALA A 503 -3.41 27.14 18.89
N VAL A 504 -3.99 28.29 18.50
CA VAL A 504 -3.32 29.59 18.51
C VAL A 504 -2.77 29.93 19.91
N ALA A 505 -3.54 29.67 20.96
CA ALA A 505 -3.10 29.90 22.33
C ALA A 505 -1.97 28.94 22.73
N TRP A 506 -1.96 27.72 22.20
CA TRP A 506 -0.95 26.72 22.52
C TRP A 506 0.40 27.07 21.87
N VAL A 507 0.36 27.51 20.60
CA VAL A 507 1.56 28.02 19.91
C VAL A 507 2.11 29.26 20.61
N ALA A 508 1.24 30.22 20.96
CA ALA A 508 1.67 31.39 21.72
C ALA A 508 2.36 30.99 23.03
N SER A 509 1.79 30.04 23.79
CA SER A 509 2.40 29.53 25.02
C SER A 509 3.73 28.81 24.79
N MET A 510 3.94 28.11 23.68
CA MET A 510 5.23 27.48 23.39
C MET A 510 6.31 28.52 23.04
N LEU A 511 5.92 29.62 22.40
CA LEU A 511 6.81 30.70 21.99
C LEU A 511 7.26 31.61 23.14
N THR A 512 6.64 31.52 24.34
CA THR A 512 7.16 32.18 25.54
C THR A 512 8.29 31.40 26.22
N SER A 513 8.56 30.16 25.78
CA SER A 513 9.63 29.33 26.34
C SER A 513 11.03 29.81 25.92
N ASN A 514 12.04 29.45 26.69
CA ASN A 514 13.45 29.68 26.34
C ASN A 514 13.90 28.95 25.05
N LEU A 515 13.13 27.95 24.59
CA LEU A 515 13.40 27.21 23.35
C LEU A 515 12.75 27.83 22.11
N ALA A 516 12.02 28.94 22.23
CA ALA A 516 11.33 29.58 21.11
C ALA A 516 12.26 29.92 19.93
N HIS A 517 13.53 30.22 20.20
CA HIS A 517 14.56 30.50 19.19
C HIS A 517 14.76 29.34 18.19
N LYS A 518 14.48 28.09 18.59
CA LYS A 518 14.58 26.89 17.74
C LYS A 518 13.46 26.78 16.71
N THR A 519 12.40 27.59 16.82
CA THR A 519 11.29 27.58 15.87
C THR A 519 11.78 27.94 14.47
N LYS A 520 11.36 27.21 13.44
CA LYS A 520 11.63 27.49 12.04
C LYS A 520 10.56 28.46 11.52
N THR A 521 10.99 29.63 11.04
CA THR A 521 10.10 30.68 10.52
C THR A 521 9.12 30.14 9.48
N VAL A 522 9.57 29.32 8.54
CA VAL A 522 8.72 28.72 7.48
C VAL A 522 7.56 27.89 8.04
N ARG A 523 7.80 27.08 9.09
CA ARG A 523 6.75 26.25 9.71
C ARG A 523 5.72 27.12 10.43
N LEU A 524 6.18 28.14 11.16
CA LEU A 524 5.29 29.06 11.86
C LEU A 524 4.51 29.97 10.90
N GLU A 525 5.11 30.39 9.78
CA GLU A 525 4.43 31.10 8.69
C GLU A 525 3.27 30.27 8.12
N LYS A 526 3.50 28.98 7.87
CA LYS A 526 2.46 28.05 7.39
C LYS A 526 1.30 27.97 8.39
N PHE A 527 1.60 27.86 9.68
CA PHE A 527 0.61 27.87 10.74
C PHE A 527 -0.23 29.15 10.75
N VAL A 528 0.40 30.33 10.79
CA VAL A 528 -0.35 31.60 10.86
C VAL A 528 -1.17 31.87 9.60
N HIS A 529 -0.64 31.51 8.42
CA HIS A 529 -1.34 31.63 7.16
C HIS A 529 -2.63 30.77 7.16
N ARG A 530 -2.51 29.49 7.50
CA ARG A 530 -3.69 28.60 7.60
C ARG A 530 -4.68 29.10 8.65
N ALA A 531 -4.20 29.46 9.83
CA ALA A 531 -5.04 29.97 10.92
C ALA A 531 -5.84 31.21 10.52
N PHE A 532 -5.20 32.18 9.86
CA PHE A 532 -5.86 33.40 9.41
C PHE A 532 -6.95 33.13 8.37
N PHE A 533 -6.64 32.36 7.32
CA PHE A 533 -7.57 32.16 6.21
C PHE A 533 -8.70 31.17 6.54
N ARG A 534 -8.48 30.20 7.43
CA ARG A 534 -9.49 29.20 7.79
C ARG A 534 -10.31 29.58 9.02
N CYS A 535 -9.68 30.21 10.02
CA CYS A 535 -10.30 30.48 11.33
C CYS A 535 -10.23 31.97 11.71
N GLY A 536 -10.02 32.86 10.75
CA GLY A 536 -9.82 34.28 11.02
C GLY A 536 -11.03 34.95 11.69
N LYS A 537 -12.25 34.51 11.40
CA LYS A 537 -13.46 35.06 12.03
C LYS A 537 -13.53 34.72 13.52
N GLU A 538 -13.23 33.47 13.86
CA GLU A 538 -13.19 32.97 15.23
C GLU A 538 -12.04 33.62 16.01
N ILE A 539 -10.87 33.77 15.39
CA ILE A 539 -9.72 34.44 16.01
C ILE A 539 -10.04 35.91 16.31
N LYS A 540 -10.65 36.62 15.36
CA LYS A 540 -11.01 38.06 15.48
C LYS A 540 -12.11 38.31 16.52
N SER A 541 -13.07 37.40 16.66
CA SER A 541 -14.17 37.53 17.62
C SER A 541 -13.74 37.28 19.07
N GLY A 542 -12.69 36.47 19.31
CA GLY A 542 -12.17 36.19 20.64
C GLY A 542 -11.04 37.13 21.07
N LYS A 543 -11.23 37.90 22.14
CA LYS A 543 -10.19 38.82 22.69
C LYS A 543 -8.86 38.10 22.97
N LEU A 544 -8.91 36.96 23.66
CA LEU A 544 -7.72 36.18 24.01
C LEU A 544 -7.07 35.55 22.77
N LEU A 545 -7.85 35.04 21.84
CA LEU A 545 -7.34 34.46 20.59
C LEU A 545 -6.68 35.52 19.71
N THR A 546 -7.28 36.71 19.60
CA THR A 546 -6.68 37.85 18.91
C THR A 546 -5.35 38.25 19.54
N GLN A 547 -5.28 38.35 20.87
CA GLN A 547 -4.04 38.70 21.58
C GLN A 547 -2.94 37.66 21.34
N ASN A 548 -3.27 36.36 21.47
CA ASN A 548 -2.33 35.29 21.21
C ASN A 548 -1.88 35.26 19.74
N PHE A 549 -2.79 35.50 18.79
CA PHE A 549 -2.46 35.52 17.38
C PHE A 549 -1.53 36.69 17.03
N LEU A 550 -1.81 37.89 17.54
CA LEU A 550 -0.94 39.07 17.37
C LEU A 550 0.45 38.82 17.96
N PHE A 551 0.54 38.19 19.14
CA PHE A 551 1.82 37.80 19.73
C PHE A 551 2.62 36.86 18.81
N VAL A 552 1.98 35.87 18.20
CA VAL A 552 2.65 34.97 17.24
C VAL A 552 3.12 35.72 15.99
N LEU A 553 2.33 36.66 15.49
CA LEU A 553 2.71 37.50 14.35
C LEU A 553 3.89 38.41 14.69
N ASP A 554 3.90 39.02 15.88
CA ASP A 554 5.00 39.87 16.35
C ASP A 554 6.30 39.08 16.45
N PHE A 555 6.24 37.87 17.01
CA PHE A 555 7.39 36.95 17.03
C PHE A 555 7.94 36.66 15.62
N LEU A 556 7.06 36.51 14.61
CA LEU A 556 7.50 36.31 13.22
C LEU A 556 8.08 37.58 12.59
N ILE A 557 7.51 38.76 12.89
CA ILE A 557 7.98 40.05 12.39
C ILE A 557 9.38 40.36 12.92
N GLU A 558 9.64 40.10 14.21
CA GLU A 558 10.97 40.23 14.82
C GLU A 558 12.01 39.33 14.13
N ARG A 559 11.56 38.23 13.52
CA ARG A 559 12.40 37.30 12.75
C ARG A 559 12.40 37.58 11.24
N GLY A 560 11.88 38.72 10.82
CA GLY A 560 11.94 39.22 9.45
C GLY A 560 10.90 38.62 8.50
N SER A 561 9.76 38.11 8.98
CA SER A 561 8.69 37.59 8.12
C SER A 561 7.84 38.72 7.51
N PRO A 562 7.91 38.96 6.19
CA PRO A 562 7.06 39.96 5.53
C PRO A 562 5.59 39.52 5.51
N LYS A 563 5.33 38.21 5.44
CA LYS A 563 3.96 37.66 5.47
C LYS A 563 3.26 37.97 6.79
N ALA A 564 3.97 37.82 7.92
CA ALA A 564 3.40 38.12 9.23
C ALA A 564 3.04 39.61 9.38
N TYR A 565 3.86 40.51 8.83
CA TYR A 565 3.58 41.94 8.80
C TYR A 565 2.28 42.24 8.04
N ILE A 566 2.12 41.67 6.83
CA ILE A 566 0.90 41.85 6.02
C ILE A 566 -0.33 41.30 6.75
N LEU A 567 -0.25 40.10 7.31
CA LEU A 567 -1.36 39.50 8.06
C LEU A 567 -1.73 40.33 9.31
N LYS A 568 -0.74 40.94 9.99
CA LYS A 568 -0.99 41.82 11.13
C LYS A 568 -1.73 43.08 10.70
N GLU A 569 -1.34 43.72 9.60
CA GLU A 569 -2.04 44.86 9.02
C GLU A 569 -3.49 44.51 8.68
N GLU A 570 -3.73 43.37 8.03
CA GLU A 570 -5.10 42.92 7.71
C GLU A 570 -5.94 42.59 8.95
N MET A 571 -5.32 42.07 10.01
CA MET A 571 -5.98 41.86 11.29
C MET A 571 -6.40 43.18 11.95
N LEU A 572 -5.56 44.22 11.86
CA LEU A 572 -5.81 45.52 12.49
C LEU A 572 -6.83 46.37 11.71
N ARG A 573 -6.83 46.30 10.38
CA ARG A 573 -7.78 47.02 9.51
C ARG A 573 -9.24 46.57 9.63
N TYR A 574 -9.48 45.43 10.25
CA TYR A 574 -10.81 44.85 10.47
C TYR A 574 -11.43 45.21 11.83
N LYS A 575 -10.70 45.95 12.70
CA LYS A 575 -11.27 46.62 13.88
C LYS A 575 -11.71 48.03 13.50
#